data_AF-A0A1V2B7G4-F1
#
_entry.id   AF-A0A1V2B7G4-F1
#
_cell.length_a   1.000
_cell.length_b   1.000
_cell.length_c   1.000
_cell.angle_alpha   90.00
_cell.angle_beta   90.00
_cell.angle_gamma   90.00
#
_symmetry.space_group_name_H-M   'P 1'
#
loop_
_entity.id
_entity.type
_entity.pdbx_description
1 polymer ?
#
loop_
_entity_poly.entity_id
_entity_poly.type
_entity_poly.pdbx_seq_one_letter_code
_entity_poly.pdbx_strand_id
1 'polypeptide(L)'
;MVRLSLISLFITLAYIPSFSQLVLPSKDQIAWADAEMGVIIHLDINIFAPETFDYKKKETLPDLSIFHPSKLNTDQWVKTAKAAGAKYAVLTVKHGTGFCLWPSAVNDYNVGHTPYKKDILQDFIASCKKYGLRPGLYYNTNTNTYYGTHDEAYTKAVLAQLNELWSNYGPMFEIWFDGGLQNGLEADVLKMIHDKQPQAILFQGPLKAGNTIRWIGNEDGFAAYPQWSRANETTASDGTVKIDGLHGDPEGKYWCPGESDFPIRRNYAWNGGWLWKAGEDKDLFSVKELMEKYYKSVGRNTNMLVGMVVDTSGLIPKADSLVFDSLGHRLKQVFSAPLAVRNNLTQSIIEFGNKTGKAASQIMIMEDLEYGENILAYSLQAMMGDKWKEVATGESVGHKRIQTFSPVNAEQWRLMITGNAGPLHIRKVALY
;
A
#
# COMPACT_ATOMS: atom_id res chain seq x y z
N MET A 1 -48.21 50.03 -40.80
CA MET A 1 -47.35 49.72 -39.63
C MET A 1 -47.23 48.21 -39.53
N VAL A 2 -46.11 47.63 -39.97
CA VAL A 2 -45.79 46.21 -39.80
C VAL A 2 -44.67 46.15 -38.77
N ARG A 3 -44.93 45.53 -37.61
CA ARG A 3 -43.93 45.31 -36.56
C ARG A 3 -43.09 44.09 -36.93
N LEU A 4 -41.78 44.26 -37.13
CA LEU A 4 -40.82 43.17 -37.13
C LEU A 4 -40.56 42.74 -35.68
N SER A 5 -40.78 41.46 -35.38
CA SER A 5 -40.32 40.83 -34.15
C SER A 5 -38.92 40.25 -34.38
N LEU A 6 -37.91 40.79 -33.68
CA LEU A 6 -36.58 40.21 -33.59
C LEU A 6 -36.60 39.02 -32.62
N ILE A 7 -36.37 37.81 -33.14
CA ILE A 7 -36.09 36.62 -32.34
C ILE A 7 -34.60 36.64 -31.99
N SER A 8 -34.28 36.87 -30.72
CA SER A 8 -32.92 36.70 -30.20
C SER A 8 -32.63 35.22 -29.98
N LEU A 9 -31.66 34.69 -30.74
CA LEU A 9 -31.15 33.34 -30.59
C LEU A 9 -30.14 33.33 -29.41
N PHE A 10 -30.56 32.81 -28.25
CA PHE A 10 -29.64 32.54 -27.15
C PHE A 10 -28.81 31.30 -27.49
N ILE A 11 -27.56 31.51 -27.89
CA ILE A 11 -26.54 30.45 -27.96
C ILE A 11 -26.06 30.23 -26.53
N THR A 12 -26.57 29.20 -25.86
CA THR A 12 -25.96 28.69 -24.64
C THR A 12 -24.63 28.05 -25.03
N LEU A 13 -23.52 28.77 -24.82
CA LEU A 13 -22.20 28.14 -24.81
C LEU A 13 -22.22 27.09 -23.69
N ALA A 14 -22.24 25.81 -24.06
CA ALA A 14 -21.89 24.74 -23.15
C ALA A 14 -20.49 25.07 -22.61
N TYR A 15 -20.40 25.25 -21.30
CA TYR A 15 -19.12 25.34 -20.60
C TYR A 15 -18.44 23.98 -20.81
N ILE A 16 -17.57 23.87 -21.81
CA ILE A 16 -16.62 22.77 -21.88
C ILE A 16 -15.63 23.12 -20.76
N PRO A 17 -15.64 22.43 -19.61
CA PRO A 17 -14.60 22.65 -18.63
C PRO A 17 -13.28 22.48 -19.37
N SER A 18 -12.48 23.55 -19.42
CA SER A 18 -11.07 23.47 -19.77
C SER A 18 -10.54 22.32 -18.92
N PHE A 19 -10.23 21.19 -19.55
CA PHE A 19 -9.69 20.01 -18.87
C PHE A 19 -8.50 20.50 -18.05
N SER A 20 -8.72 20.69 -16.76
CA SER A 20 -7.67 20.93 -15.79
C SER A 20 -6.66 19.83 -16.04
N GLN A 21 -5.43 20.23 -16.33
CA GLN A 21 -4.25 19.39 -16.52
C GLN A 21 -4.44 18.06 -15.76
N LEU A 22 -4.64 16.95 -16.49
CA LEU A 22 -4.93 15.65 -15.85
C LEU A 22 -3.85 15.39 -14.80
N VAL A 23 -4.26 15.29 -13.54
CA VAL A 23 -3.37 14.87 -12.46
C VAL A 23 -3.14 13.39 -12.68
N LEU A 24 -1.95 13.04 -13.18
CA LEU A 24 -1.58 11.69 -13.57
C LEU A 24 -0.54 11.12 -12.60
N PRO A 25 -0.52 9.80 -12.39
CA PRO A 25 0.56 9.16 -11.66
C PRO A 25 1.90 9.29 -12.39
N SER A 26 2.98 9.27 -11.63
CA SER A 26 4.29 8.94 -12.17
C SER A 26 4.36 7.48 -12.62
N LYS A 27 5.36 7.13 -13.43
CA LYS A 27 5.62 5.72 -13.79
C LYS A 27 5.90 4.85 -12.57
N ASP A 28 6.53 5.40 -11.55
CA ASP A 28 6.82 4.69 -10.31
C ASP A 28 5.54 4.43 -9.52
N GLN A 29 4.62 5.40 -9.46
CA GLN A 29 3.30 5.23 -8.83
C GLN A 29 2.43 4.21 -9.59
N ILE A 30 2.50 4.14 -10.93
CA ILE A 30 1.85 3.07 -11.70
C ILE A 30 2.47 1.71 -11.34
N ALA A 31 3.80 1.61 -11.33
CA ALA A 31 4.50 0.38 -10.98
C ALA A 31 4.22 -0.07 -9.54
N TRP A 32 3.93 0.87 -8.64
CA TRP A 32 3.45 0.64 -7.29
C TRP A 32 2.02 0.11 -7.26
N ALA A 33 1.10 0.75 -7.96
CA ALA A 33 -0.28 0.26 -8.06
C ALA A 33 -0.33 -1.17 -8.65
N ASP A 34 0.47 -1.44 -9.68
CA ASP A 34 0.62 -2.77 -10.30
C ASP A 34 1.26 -3.82 -9.36
N ALA A 35 1.91 -3.38 -8.28
CA ALA A 35 2.44 -4.28 -7.27
C ALA A 35 1.33 -4.97 -6.49
N GLU A 36 0.20 -4.26 -6.26
CA GLU A 36 -1.02 -4.65 -5.54
C GLU A 36 -0.82 -5.04 -4.08
N MET A 37 0.15 -5.90 -3.80
CA MET A 37 0.39 -6.43 -2.48
C MET A 37 1.87 -6.43 -2.15
N GLY A 38 2.18 -5.88 -0.98
CA GLY A 38 3.48 -5.90 -0.35
C GLY A 38 3.41 -6.52 1.04
N VAL A 39 4.57 -6.60 1.66
CA VAL A 39 4.69 -6.89 3.10
C VAL A 39 5.57 -5.86 3.76
N ILE A 40 5.35 -5.61 5.05
CA ILE A 40 6.29 -4.87 5.88
C ILE A 40 6.78 -5.78 7.00
N ILE A 41 8.08 -6.04 7.04
CA ILE A 41 8.72 -6.96 7.97
C ILE A 41 9.22 -6.16 9.16
N HIS A 42 8.62 -6.42 10.31
CA HIS A 42 8.91 -5.76 11.56
C HIS A 42 9.88 -6.60 12.40
N LEU A 43 11.00 -5.96 12.74
CA LEU A 43 12.01 -6.46 13.65
C LEU A 43 12.65 -5.27 14.36
N ASP A 44 12.65 -5.33 15.68
CA ASP A 44 13.31 -4.38 16.56
C ASP A 44 13.82 -5.16 17.79
N ILE A 45 14.85 -4.64 18.47
CA ILE A 45 15.52 -5.35 19.59
C ILE A 45 14.57 -5.63 20.76
N ASN A 46 13.49 -4.87 20.88
CA ASN A 46 12.52 -5.00 21.97
C ASN A 46 11.77 -6.34 21.98
N ILE A 47 11.77 -7.13 20.90
CA ILE A 47 11.20 -8.50 20.94
C ILE A 47 12.01 -9.42 21.86
N PHE A 48 13.26 -9.07 22.17
CA PHE A 48 14.15 -9.76 23.11
C PHE A 48 14.13 -9.12 24.51
N ALA A 49 13.51 -7.95 24.67
CA ALA A 49 13.62 -7.16 25.88
C ALA A 49 12.86 -7.78 27.07
N PRO A 50 13.32 -7.55 28.31
CA PRO A 50 12.57 -7.89 29.51
C PRO A 50 11.28 -7.06 29.59
N GLU A 51 10.32 -7.52 30.40
CA GLU A 51 9.04 -6.83 30.62
C GLU A 51 9.17 -5.42 31.21
N THR A 52 10.33 -5.08 31.76
CA THR A 52 10.64 -3.76 32.33
C THR A 52 10.94 -2.69 31.27
N PHE A 53 11.08 -3.06 29.99
CA PHE A 53 11.33 -2.09 28.92
C PHE A 53 10.12 -1.17 28.69
N ASP A 54 10.38 0.13 28.62
CA ASP A 54 9.40 1.17 28.32
C ASP A 54 9.98 2.11 27.27
N TYR A 55 9.29 2.24 26.12
CA TYR A 55 9.71 3.08 25.00
C TYR A 55 9.98 4.55 25.40
N LYS A 56 9.37 5.03 26.47
CA LYS A 56 9.50 6.42 26.95
C LYS A 56 10.67 6.62 27.91
N LYS A 57 11.33 5.54 28.35
CA LYS A 57 12.35 5.56 29.39
C LYS A 57 13.68 5.03 28.88
N LYS A 58 14.59 5.95 28.53
CA LYS A 58 15.93 5.64 28.03
C LYS A 58 16.74 4.75 28.99
N GLU A 59 16.52 4.88 30.29
CA GLU A 59 17.15 4.05 31.32
C GLU A 59 16.74 2.58 31.28
N THR A 60 15.64 2.25 30.60
CA THR A 60 15.16 0.87 30.39
C THR A 60 15.59 0.29 29.03
N LEU A 61 16.39 1.03 28.25
CA LEU A 61 16.80 0.65 26.91
C LEU A 61 17.42 -0.77 26.90
N PRO A 62 16.99 -1.66 25.98
CA PRO A 62 17.50 -3.02 25.92
C PRO A 62 19.01 -3.07 25.67
N ASP A 63 19.72 -3.91 26.42
CA ASP A 63 21.16 -4.12 26.23
C ASP A 63 21.44 -4.87 24.91
N LEU A 64 22.45 -4.43 24.14
CA LEU A 64 22.76 -5.02 22.83
C LEU A 64 23.14 -6.51 22.88
N SER A 65 23.58 -7.02 24.04
CA SER A 65 23.91 -8.44 24.22
C SER A 65 22.70 -9.37 24.10
N ILE A 66 21.47 -8.86 24.27
CA ILE A 66 20.26 -9.68 24.17
C ILE A 66 19.83 -9.94 22.72
N PHE A 67 20.35 -9.18 21.76
CA PHE A 67 20.02 -9.36 20.34
C PHE A 67 20.85 -10.51 19.75
N HIS A 68 20.28 -11.71 19.74
CA HIS A 68 20.98 -12.92 19.30
C HIS A 68 20.11 -13.89 18.46
N PRO A 69 19.59 -13.47 17.29
CA PRO A 69 18.77 -14.33 16.44
C PRO A 69 19.58 -15.50 15.85
N SER A 70 19.49 -16.67 16.48
CA SER A 70 20.33 -17.84 16.21
C SER A 70 20.16 -18.48 14.83
N LYS A 71 19.04 -18.20 14.15
CA LYS A 71 18.65 -18.81 12.87
C LYS A 71 18.24 -17.76 11.83
N LEU A 72 18.65 -16.50 12.00
CA LEU A 72 18.24 -15.41 11.12
C LEU A 72 18.43 -15.77 9.64
N ASN A 73 17.35 -15.64 8.87
CA ASN A 73 17.36 -16.00 7.47
C ASN A 73 16.39 -15.14 6.65
N THR A 74 16.92 -14.07 6.05
CA THR A 74 16.15 -13.15 5.18
C THR A 74 15.62 -13.82 3.92
N ASP A 75 16.26 -14.89 3.41
CA ASP A 75 15.70 -15.70 2.32
C ASP A 75 14.36 -16.32 2.73
N GLN A 76 14.22 -16.76 3.99
CA GLN A 76 12.96 -17.34 4.48
C GLN A 76 11.87 -16.29 4.61
N TRP A 77 12.21 -15.06 4.99
CA TRP A 77 11.27 -13.94 5.05
C TRP A 77 10.72 -13.62 3.66
N VAL A 78 11.61 -13.41 2.69
CA VAL A 78 11.25 -13.03 1.32
C VAL A 78 10.52 -14.16 0.59
N LYS A 79 10.88 -15.43 0.83
CA LYS A 79 10.12 -16.58 0.31
C LYS A 79 8.69 -16.62 0.84
N THR A 80 8.51 -16.34 2.13
CA THR A 80 7.18 -16.31 2.75
C THR A 80 6.33 -15.19 2.15
N ALA A 81 6.89 -13.99 2.00
CA ALA A 81 6.23 -12.87 1.33
C ALA A 81 5.84 -13.22 -0.12
N LYS A 82 6.76 -13.82 -0.88
CA LYS A 82 6.50 -14.26 -2.25
C LYS A 82 5.39 -15.32 -2.32
N ALA A 83 5.36 -16.26 -1.38
CA ALA A 83 4.35 -17.31 -1.32
C ALA A 83 2.95 -16.72 -1.11
N ALA A 84 2.82 -15.62 -0.36
CA ALA A 84 1.57 -14.87 -0.23
C ALA A 84 1.12 -14.21 -1.53
N GLY A 85 2.05 -13.94 -2.45
CA GLY A 85 1.82 -13.21 -3.70
C GLY A 85 2.45 -11.82 -3.75
N ALA A 86 3.16 -11.40 -2.70
CA ALA A 86 3.71 -10.05 -2.59
C ALA A 86 4.74 -9.75 -3.68
N LYS A 87 4.79 -8.48 -4.12
CA LYS A 87 5.71 -7.98 -5.17
C LYS A 87 6.78 -7.06 -4.63
N TYR A 88 6.62 -6.57 -3.41
CA TYR A 88 7.58 -5.75 -2.71
C TYR A 88 7.59 -6.11 -1.22
N ALA A 89 8.69 -5.76 -0.55
CA ALA A 89 8.85 -5.95 0.87
C ALA A 89 9.55 -4.74 1.47
N VAL A 90 9.02 -4.22 2.57
CA VAL A 90 9.58 -3.11 3.35
C VAL A 90 10.17 -3.68 4.64
N LEU A 91 11.39 -3.30 5.01
CA LEU A 91 12.02 -3.72 6.28
C LEU A 91 12.09 -2.56 7.26
N THR A 92 11.71 -2.77 8.53
CA THR A 92 11.91 -1.79 9.61
C THR A 92 13.39 -1.66 9.97
N VAL A 93 14.16 -0.93 9.18
CA VAL A 93 15.61 -0.79 9.41
C VAL A 93 15.93 -0.04 10.69
N LYS A 94 15.03 0.84 11.13
CA LYS A 94 15.03 1.46 12.45
C LYS A 94 13.60 1.74 12.90
N HIS A 95 13.22 1.23 14.07
CA HIS A 95 11.90 1.40 14.69
C HIS A 95 12.02 2.22 16.00
N GLY A 96 11.01 2.19 16.87
CA GLY A 96 10.87 3.05 18.04
C GLY A 96 11.98 2.96 19.09
N THR A 97 12.72 1.85 19.20
CA THR A 97 13.85 1.80 20.15
C THR A 97 15.02 2.68 19.70
N GLY A 98 15.12 2.94 18.39
CA GLY A 98 16.29 3.53 17.75
C GLY A 98 17.36 2.52 17.31
N PHE A 99 17.17 1.22 17.57
CA PHE A 99 18.10 0.17 17.16
C PHE A 99 18.15 0.04 15.63
N CYS A 100 19.35 0.09 15.07
CA CYS A 100 19.56 -0.02 13.62
C CYS A 100 19.90 -1.45 13.20
N LEU A 101 19.18 -1.98 12.20
CA LEU A 101 19.38 -3.33 11.64
C LEU A 101 20.57 -3.44 10.66
N TRP A 102 21.33 -2.36 10.51
CA TRP A 102 22.58 -2.31 9.74
C TRP A 102 23.71 -1.74 10.61
N PRO A 103 24.99 -2.02 10.30
CA PRO A 103 26.13 -1.52 11.07
C PRO A 103 26.38 -0.03 10.78
N SER A 104 25.50 0.84 11.27
CA SER A 104 25.61 2.29 11.11
C SER A 104 26.87 2.84 11.78
N ALA A 105 27.54 3.80 11.15
CA ALA A 105 28.67 4.52 11.75
C ALA A 105 28.23 5.72 12.60
N VAL A 106 26.92 6.02 12.66
CA VAL A 106 26.38 7.21 13.32
C VAL A 106 26.34 7.07 14.85
N ASN A 107 26.00 5.89 15.36
CA ASN A 107 26.01 5.58 16.79
C ASN A 107 26.13 4.07 17.02
N ASP A 108 26.49 3.67 18.24
CA ASP A 108 26.76 2.27 18.59
C ASP A 108 25.51 1.40 18.81
N TYR A 109 24.30 1.98 18.80
CA TYR A 109 23.06 1.25 19.08
C TYR A 109 22.51 0.56 17.82
N ASN A 110 23.31 -0.37 17.30
CA ASN A 110 23.06 -1.05 16.04
C ASN A 110 23.55 -2.50 16.05
N VAL A 111 23.15 -3.26 15.04
CA VAL A 111 23.44 -4.70 14.93
C VAL A 111 24.93 -5.05 14.97
N GLY A 112 25.81 -4.15 14.52
CA GLY A 112 27.27 -4.34 14.51
C GLY A 112 27.89 -4.48 15.90
N HIS A 113 27.20 -3.97 16.93
CA HIS A 113 27.63 -4.02 18.33
C HIS A 113 26.92 -5.11 19.15
N THR A 114 26.17 -5.99 18.49
CA THR A 114 25.50 -7.15 19.11
C THR A 114 26.34 -8.43 18.99
N PRO A 115 25.95 -9.57 19.59
CA PRO A 115 26.54 -10.87 19.27
C PRO A 115 26.31 -11.33 17.82
N TYR A 116 25.25 -10.85 17.14
CA TYR A 116 24.92 -11.26 15.77
C TYR A 116 25.82 -10.60 14.71
N LYS A 117 26.15 -9.31 14.86
CA LYS A 117 27.13 -8.52 14.07
C LYS A 117 26.93 -8.39 12.56
N LYS A 118 26.01 -9.14 11.95
CA LYS A 118 25.80 -9.10 10.49
C LYS A 118 24.80 -8.02 10.11
N ASP A 119 25.00 -7.47 8.91
CA ASP A 119 24.12 -6.49 8.28
C ASP A 119 22.84 -7.16 7.76
N ILE A 120 21.74 -7.02 8.51
CA ILE A 120 20.46 -7.64 8.17
C ILE A 120 19.83 -6.96 6.94
N LEU A 121 20.04 -5.65 6.79
CA LEU A 121 19.54 -4.89 5.65
C LEU A 121 20.18 -5.35 4.35
N GLN A 122 21.51 -5.52 4.33
CA GLN A 122 22.22 -6.02 3.16
C GLN A 122 21.75 -7.43 2.76
N ASP A 123 21.56 -8.32 3.73
CA ASP A 123 21.04 -9.67 3.52
C ASP A 123 19.58 -9.66 3.01
N PHE A 124 18.75 -8.72 3.50
CA PHE A 124 17.37 -8.54 3.07
C PHE A 124 17.29 -8.09 1.60
N ILE A 125 18.07 -7.08 1.21
CA ILE A 125 18.10 -6.59 -0.17
C ILE A 125 18.59 -7.69 -1.13
N ALA A 126 19.62 -8.44 -0.72
CA ALA A 126 20.10 -9.59 -1.49
C ALA A 126 19.00 -10.65 -1.68
N SER A 127 18.22 -10.93 -0.65
CA SER A 127 17.09 -11.86 -0.69
C SER A 127 15.97 -11.37 -1.61
N CYS A 128 15.58 -10.09 -1.49
CA CYS A 128 14.61 -9.44 -2.37
C CYS A 128 15.01 -9.59 -3.85
N LYS A 129 16.27 -9.24 -4.17
CA LYS A 129 16.82 -9.43 -5.52
C LYS A 129 16.78 -10.89 -5.97
N LYS A 130 17.17 -11.84 -5.10
CA LYS A 130 17.21 -13.28 -5.39
C LYS A 130 15.83 -13.86 -5.72
N TYR A 131 14.78 -13.40 -5.04
CA TYR A 131 13.43 -13.94 -5.24
C TYR A 131 12.50 -13.06 -6.08
N GLY A 132 12.99 -11.91 -6.55
CA GLY A 132 12.25 -11.01 -7.44
C GLY A 132 11.22 -10.15 -6.71
N LEU A 133 11.49 -9.76 -5.47
CA LEU A 133 10.73 -8.75 -4.75
C LEU A 133 11.47 -7.42 -4.80
N ARG A 134 10.72 -6.33 -4.89
CA ARG A 134 11.25 -4.96 -4.86
C ARG A 134 11.49 -4.53 -3.40
N PRO A 135 12.72 -4.15 -2.99
CA PRO A 135 13.02 -3.81 -1.61
C PRO A 135 12.58 -2.38 -1.26
N GLY A 136 12.07 -2.18 -0.06
CA GLY A 136 11.79 -0.89 0.55
C GLY A 136 12.26 -0.84 2.01
N LEU A 137 12.25 0.35 2.61
CA LEU A 137 12.74 0.61 3.96
C LEU A 137 11.71 1.35 4.77
N TYR A 138 11.50 0.93 6.01
CA TYR A 138 10.81 1.71 7.02
C TYR A 138 11.85 2.38 7.93
N TYR A 139 11.61 3.63 8.29
CA TYR A 139 12.45 4.41 9.19
C TYR A 139 11.61 5.31 10.09
N ASN A 140 11.65 5.07 11.41
CA ASN A 140 10.94 5.91 12.37
C ASN A 140 11.75 7.17 12.73
N THR A 141 11.16 8.36 12.52
CA THR A 141 11.74 9.63 12.99
C THR A 141 11.13 10.15 14.29
N ASN A 142 9.97 9.64 14.70
CA ASN A 142 9.13 10.21 15.76
C ASN A 142 9.29 9.57 17.14
N THR A 143 9.70 8.31 17.19
CA THR A 143 9.97 7.60 18.44
C THR A 143 11.40 7.06 18.39
N ASN A 144 12.19 7.40 19.41
CA ASN A 144 13.55 6.89 19.55
C ASN A 144 13.97 6.83 21.03
N THR A 145 13.87 5.65 21.63
CA THR A 145 14.24 5.45 23.05
C THR A 145 15.74 5.69 23.31
N TYR A 146 16.62 5.35 22.36
CA TYR A 146 18.07 5.54 22.52
C TYR A 146 18.48 7.01 22.66
N TYR A 147 17.91 7.90 21.86
CA TYR A 147 18.15 9.35 22.00
C TYR A 147 17.34 9.94 23.16
N GLY A 148 16.08 9.50 23.36
CA GLY A 148 15.19 9.95 24.42
C GLY A 148 14.55 11.33 24.18
N THR A 149 15.28 12.25 23.54
CA THR A 149 14.80 13.55 23.10
C THR A 149 15.13 13.81 21.64
N HIS A 150 14.30 14.60 20.98
CA HIS A 150 14.45 14.92 19.56
C HIS A 150 15.08 16.32 19.37
N ASP A 151 16.35 16.43 19.78
CA ASP A 151 17.14 17.66 19.68
C ASP A 151 17.97 17.72 18.38
N GLU A 152 18.83 18.73 18.27
CA GLU A 152 19.71 18.91 17.10
C GLU A 152 20.64 17.70 16.87
N ALA A 153 21.07 17.01 17.93
CA ALA A 153 21.92 15.83 17.80
C ALA A 153 21.14 14.68 17.17
N TYR A 154 19.87 14.49 17.55
CA TYR A 154 19.00 13.51 16.92
C TYR A 154 18.73 13.84 15.44
N THR A 155 18.43 15.11 15.11
CA THR A 155 18.25 15.54 13.72
C THR A 155 19.48 15.24 12.86
N LYS A 156 20.69 15.57 13.34
CA LYS A 156 21.95 15.25 12.65
C LYS A 156 22.14 13.75 12.46
N ALA A 157 21.82 12.96 13.48
CA ALA A 157 21.89 11.51 13.39
C ALA A 157 20.92 10.95 12.34
N VAL A 158 19.69 11.46 12.30
CA VAL A 158 18.70 11.05 11.29
C VAL A 158 19.21 11.33 9.88
N LEU A 159 19.67 12.55 9.60
CA LEU A 159 20.16 12.91 8.26
C LEU A 159 21.39 12.08 7.86
N ALA A 160 22.31 11.83 8.80
CA ALA A 160 23.47 10.99 8.57
C ALA A 160 23.08 9.52 8.27
N GLN A 161 22.15 8.95 9.05
CA GLN A 161 21.65 7.59 8.84
C GLN A 161 20.92 7.45 7.50
N LEU A 162 20.05 8.39 7.14
CA LEU A 162 19.38 8.38 5.83
C LEU A 162 20.40 8.48 4.69
N ASN A 163 21.48 9.24 4.87
CA ASN A 163 22.55 9.34 3.87
C ASN A 163 23.32 8.03 3.73
N GLU A 164 23.61 7.31 4.82
CA GLU A 164 24.18 5.96 4.76
C GLU A 164 23.26 5.00 3.98
N LEU A 165 21.97 4.97 4.36
CA LEU A 165 20.98 4.07 3.76
C LEU A 165 20.86 4.28 2.25
N TRP A 166 20.75 5.53 1.80
CA TRP A 166 20.49 5.82 0.39
C TRP A 166 21.76 5.90 -0.47
N SER A 167 22.95 5.90 0.13
CA SER A 167 24.20 5.86 -0.61
C SER A 167 24.73 4.43 -0.80
N ASN A 168 24.39 3.51 0.12
CA ASN A 168 25.07 2.21 0.19
C ASN A 168 24.19 1.02 -0.21
N TYR A 169 22.87 1.14 -0.18
CA TYR A 169 21.95 -0.01 -0.29
C TYR A 169 21.15 -0.06 -1.60
N GLY A 170 21.43 0.85 -2.54
CA GLY A 170 20.80 0.88 -3.85
C GLY A 170 19.42 1.55 -3.87
N PRO A 171 18.67 1.43 -4.98
CA PRO A 171 17.36 2.06 -5.13
C PRO A 171 16.30 1.35 -4.30
N MET A 172 15.54 2.13 -3.55
CA MET A 172 14.37 1.66 -2.81
C MET A 172 13.12 1.82 -3.66
N PHE A 173 12.25 0.82 -3.58
CA PHE A 173 10.93 0.86 -4.18
C PHE A 173 9.97 1.70 -3.36
N GLU A 174 10.04 1.55 -2.04
CA GLU A 174 9.21 2.30 -1.10
C GLU A 174 10.05 2.70 0.12
N ILE A 175 9.85 3.92 0.60
CA ILE A 175 10.44 4.46 1.82
C ILE A 175 9.29 4.86 2.74
N TRP A 176 9.25 4.23 3.90
CA TRP A 176 8.17 4.34 4.86
C TRP A 176 8.64 5.16 6.07
N PHE A 177 8.19 6.41 6.21
CA PHE A 177 8.38 7.23 7.40
C PHE A 177 7.14 7.15 8.29
N ASP A 178 7.27 6.44 9.41
CA ASP A 178 6.18 6.22 10.37
C ASP A 178 5.72 7.51 11.02
N GLY A 179 4.44 7.84 10.84
CA GLY A 179 3.89 9.12 11.27
C GLY A 179 4.62 10.31 10.62
N GLY A 180 5.22 10.12 9.44
CA GLY A 180 5.97 11.16 8.74
C GLY A 180 7.34 11.46 9.37
N LEU A 181 7.94 12.54 8.87
CA LEU A 181 9.18 13.18 9.25
C LEU A 181 8.98 14.15 10.41
N GLN A 182 9.82 14.04 11.43
CA GLN A 182 9.90 15.04 12.47
C GLN A 182 10.16 16.47 11.90
N ASN A 183 9.58 17.48 12.56
CA ASN A 183 9.78 18.90 12.24
C ASN A 183 11.27 19.26 12.03
N GLY A 184 11.53 19.99 10.95
CA GLY A 184 12.87 20.45 10.58
C GLY A 184 13.64 19.51 9.64
N LEU A 185 13.16 18.28 9.41
CA LEU A 185 13.82 17.34 8.49
C LEU A 185 13.40 17.50 7.01
N GLU A 186 12.22 18.07 6.75
CA GLU A 186 11.58 17.99 5.42
C GLU A 186 12.47 18.53 4.28
N ALA A 187 13.11 19.68 4.47
CA ALA A 187 13.89 20.31 3.40
C ALA A 187 15.13 19.47 2.99
N ASP A 188 15.86 18.96 3.99
CA ASP A 188 17.05 18.14 3.76
C ASP A 188 16.67 16.76 3.21
N VAL A 189 15.61 16.16 3.75
CA VAL A 189 15.10 14.87 3.28
C VAL A 189 14.58 14.97 1.85
N LEU A 190 13.82 16.02 1.51
CA LEU A 190 13.36 16.26 0.14
C LEU A 190 14.53 16.36 -0.84
N LYS A 191 15.57 17.13 -0.49
CA LYS A 191 16.78 17.24 -1.31
C LYS A 191 17.44 15.87 -1.49
N MET A 192 17.61 15.11 -0.42
CA MET A 192 18.24 13.78 -0.48
C MET A 192 17.42 12.77 -1.29
N ILE A 193 16.08 12.81 -1.23
CA ILE A 193 15.21 11.97 -2.06
C ILE A 193 15.43 12.29 -3.53
N HIS A 194 15.39 13.55 -3.94
CA HIS A 194 15.66 13.91 -5.34
C HIS A 194 17.06 13.49 -5.81
N ASP A 195 18.06 13.63 -4.94
CA ASP A 195 19.46 13.32 -5.28
C ASP A 195 19.74 11.81 -5.36
N LYS A 196 19.09 11.00 -4.50
CA LYS A 196 19.50 9.60 -4.26
C LYS A 196 18.40 8.57 -4.48
N GLN A 197 17.13 8.94 -4.33
CA GLN A 197 15.98 8.03 -4.38
C GLN A 197 14.79 8.65 -5.15
N PRO A 198 14.98 9.28 -6.33
CA PRO A 198 13.90 10.00 -7.01
C PRO A 198 12.75 9.08 -7.45
N GLN A 199 13.01 7.77 -7.59
CA GLN A 199 12.02 6.76 -7.97
C GLN A 199 11.20 6.21 -6.79
N ALA A 200 11.62 6.46 -5.55
CA ALA A 200 11.01 5.80 -4.39
C ALA A 200 9.59 6.31 -4.13
N ILE A 201 8.69 5.38 -3.83
CA ILE A 201 7.37 5.68 -3.29
C ILE A 201 7.51 6.07 -1.83
N LEU A 202 6.79 7.10 -1.38
CA LEU A 202 6.94 7.65 -0.03
C LEU A 202 5.67 7.49 0.80
N PHE A 203 5.76 6.80 1.94
CA PHE A 203 4.69 6.65 2.91
C PHE A 203 5.18 6.95 4.34
N GLN A 204 4.97 8.09 4.93
CA GLN A 204 4.65 9.37 4.30
C GLN A 204 5.96 10.05 3.91
N GLY A 205 5.92 11.24 3.34
CA GLY A 205 7.14 11.96 3.01
C GLY A 205 6.84 13.37 2.54
N PRO A 206 7.87 14.15 2.15
CA PRO A 206 7.67 15.48 1.62
C PRO A 206 6.80 15.42 0.36
N LEU A 207 5.61 16.04 0.37
CA LEU A 207 4.67 16.01 -0.76
C LEU A 207 5.32 16.48 -2.08
N LYS A 208 6.26 17.43 -1.99
CA LYS A 208 7.00 17.98 -3.14
C LYS A 208 7.94 16.98 -3.83
N ALA A 209 8.15 15.80 -3.26
CA ALA A 209 8.90 14.72 -3.90
C ALA A 209 8.13 14.07 -5.06
N GLY A 210 6.81 14.25 -5.15
CA GLY A 210 5.99 13.84 -6.30
C GLY A 210 5.56 12.36 -6.33
N ASN A 211 6.23 11.48 -5.60
CA ASN A 211 5.94 10.04 -5.52
C ASN A 211 5.31 9.63 -4.17
N THR A 212 4.56 10.52 -3.53
CA THR A 212 3.89 10.25 -2.26
C THR A 212 2.65 9.39 -2.43
N ILE A 213 2.40 8.56 -1.42
CA ILE A 213 1.16 7.81 -1.21
C ILE A 213 0.60 8.16 0.17
N ARG A 214 -0.67 7.84 0.42
CA ARG A 214 -1.36 8.20 1.67
C ARG A 214 -1.77 6.97 2.46
N TRP A 215 -1.79 7.14 3.78
CA TRP A 215 -2.47 6.21 4.67
C TRP A 215 -3.99 6.26 4.46
N ILE A 216 -4.66 5.12 4.55
CA ILE A 216 -6.12 5.04 4.41
C ILE A 216 -6.89 5.40 5.71
N GLY A 217 -6.18 5.63 6.82
CA GLY A 217 -6.78 6.06 8.08
C GLY A 217 -7.16 4.94 9.06
N ASN A 218 -6.76 3.70 8.80
CA ASN A 218 -6.88 2.59 9.74
C ASN A 218 -5.81 1.53 9.48
N GLU A 219 -5.50 0.74 10.52
CA GLU A 219 -4.66 -0.46 10.44
C GLU A 219 -5.50 -1.76 10.40
N ASP A 220 -6.78 -1.65 10.04
CA ASP A 220 -7.65 -2.81 9.79
C ASP A 220 -7.53 -3.30 8.34
N GLY A 221 -6.78 -2.61 7.48
CA GLY A 221 -6.62 -2.96 6.07
C GLY A 221 -7.89 -2.76 5.24
N PHE A 222 -8.80 -1.89 5.69
CA PHE A 222 -10.08 -1.64 5.02
C PHE A 222 -10.13 -0.24 4.44
N ALA A 223 -9.87 -0.12 3.14
CA ALA A 223 -10.10 1.11 2.40
C ALA A 223 -11.61 1.39 2.32
N ALA A 224 -11.98 2.66 2.38
CA ALA A 224 -13.34 3.12 2.11
C ALA A 224 -13.76 2.80 0.65
N TYR A 225 -15.05 2.94 0.35
CA TYR A 225 -15.53 2.93 -1.03
C TYR A 225 -16.58 4.02 -1.20
N PRO A 226 -16.47 4.92 -2.21
CA PRO A 226 -15.41 5.00 -3.23
C PRO A 226 -14.01 5.27 -2.66
N GLN A 227 -13.00 5.08 -3.50
CA GLN A 227 -11.60 5.30 -3.16
C GLN A 227 -10.83 5.84 -4.37
N TRP A 228 -10.52 7.12 -4.34
CA TRP A 228 -9.86 7.86 -5.43
C TRP A 228 -8.36 7.96 -5.19
N SER A 229 -7.55 7.86 -6.24
CA SER A 229 -6.10 8.04 -6.18
C SER A 229 -5.71 9.52 -6.12
N ARG A 230 -6.55 10.39 -6.68
CA ARG A 230 -6.40 11.84 -6.55
C ARG A 230 -6.81 12.31 -5.15
N ALA A 231 -6.16 13.35 -4.66
CA ALA A 231 -6.47 13.98 -3.38
C ALA A 231 -6.08 15.47 -3.39
N ASN A 232 -6.73 16.28 -2.55
CA ASN A 232 -6.36 17.70 -2.34
C ASN A 232 -5.31 17.88 -1.24
N GLU A 233 -5.29 16.96 -0.29
CA GLU A 233 -4.39 16.96 0.85
C GLU A 233 -3.81 15.56 1.02
N THR A 234 -2.63 15.49 1.61
CA THR A 234 -2.01 14.23 2.03
C THR A 234 -1.91 14.23 3.54
N THR A 235 -1.52 13.11 4.15
CA THR A 235 -0.94 13.22 5.49
C THR A 235 0.23 14.20 5.40
N ALA A 236 0.28 15.17 6.31
CA ALA A 236 1.40 16.09 6.32
C ALA A 236 2.71 15.32 6.42
N SER A 237 3.77 15.90 5.90
CA SER A 237 5.11 15.33 6.00
C SER A 237 5.47 15.00 7.44
N ASP A 238 4.89 15.69 8.44
CA ASP A 238 5.08 15.46 9.88
C ASP A 238 4.07 14.52 10.56
N GLY A 239 3.16 13.92 9.78
CA GLY A 239 2.12 13.02 10.28
C GLY A 239 1.06 13.66 11.18
N THR A 240 1.07 14.97 11.39
CA THR A 240 0.21 15.63 12.40
C THR A 240 -1.13 16.13 11.87
N VAL A 241 -1.33 16.15 10.55
CA VAL A 241 -2.56 16.69 9.96
C VAL A 241 -3.67 15.64 9.89
N LYS A 242 -4.82 15.99 10.48
CA LYS A 242 -6.09 15.26 10.38
C LYS A 242 -6.64 15.39 8.95
N ILE A 243 -6.68 14.29 8.22
CA ILE A 243 -7.03 14.27 6.79
C ILE A 243 -8.55 14.27 6.63
N ASP A 244 -9.09 15.31 6.00
CA ASP A 244 -10.40 15.24 5.34
C ASP A 244 -10.20 14.55 3.98
N GLY A 245 -11.02 13.54 3.67
CA GLY A 245 -10.96 12.86 2.36
C GLY A 245 -9.95 11.71 2.24
N LEU A 246 -9.78 10.86 3.27
CA LEU A 246 -9.00 9.60 3.18
C LEU A 246 -9.47 8.65 2.06
N HIS A 247 -10.72 8.83 1.61
CA HIS A 247 -11.31 8.18 0.45
C HIS A 247 -10.89 8.83 -0.90
N GLY A 248 -9.99 9.82 -0.87
CA GLY A 248 -9.55 10.61 -2.01
C GLY A 248 -10.61 11.59 -2.51
N ASP A 249 -10.26 12.33 -3.56
CA ASP A 249 -11.12 13.29 -4.25
C ASP A 249 -10.91 13.13 -5.77
N PRO A 250 -11.94 12.80 -6.58
CA PRO A 250 -11.80 12.66 -8.02
C PRO A 250 -11.38 13.97 -8.71
N GLU A 251 -11.56 15.12 -8.08
CA GLU A 251 -11.11 16.44 -8.54
C GLU A 251 -9.78 16.88 -7.88
N GLY A 252 -9.19 16.02 -7.06
CA GLY A 252 -7.99 16.29 -6.29
C GLY A 252 -6.80 16.79 -7.11
N LYS A 253 -5.99 17.69 -6.54
CA LYS A 253 -4.85 18.34 -7.22
C LYS A 253 -3.57 17.50 -7.26
N TYR A 254 -3.48 16.46 -6.45
CA TYR A 254 -2.32 15.59 -6.35
C TYR A 254 -2.68 14.14 -6.65
N TRP A 255 -1.77 13.40 -7.30
CA TRP A 255 -1.87 11.95 -7.38
C TRP A 255 -1.20 11.36 -6.15
N CYS A 256 -1.99 10.88 -5.19
CA CYS A 256 -1.50 10.38 -3.91
C CYS A 256 -2.36 9.18 -3.47
N PRO A 257 -2.22 8.00 -4.10
CA PRO A 257 -3.10 6.87 -3.89
C PRO A 257 -2.96 6.30 -2.47
N GLY A 258 -4.01 5.60 -2.00
CA GLY A 258 -4.05 5.04 -0.66
C GLY A 258 -3.32 3.71 -0.55
N GLU A 259 -2.63 3.46 0.56
CA GLU A 259 -2.13 2.14 0.96
C GLU A 259 -2.85 1.64 2.21
N SER A 260 -3.25 0.37 2.18
CA SER A 260 -3.97 -0.33 3.24
C SER A 260 -3.02 -1.25 4.00
N ASP A 261 -2.43 -0.72 5.06
CA ASP A 261 -1.52 -1.41 5.94
C ASP A 261 -2.26 -2.06 7.12
N PHE A 262 -1.78 -3.23 7.56
CA PHE A 262 -2.27 -3.91 8.77
C PHE A 262 -1.32 -5.06 9.18
N PRO A 263 -1.25 -5.42 10.47
CA PRO A 263 -0.46 -6.56 10.92
C PRO A 263 -1.10 -7.91 10.57
N ILE A 264 -0.31 -8.99 10.48
CA ILE A 264 -0.86 -10.36 10.31
C ILE A 264 -1.64 -10.85 11.55
N ARG A 265 -1.48 -10.15 12.68
CA ARG A 265 -2.14 -10.42 13.97
C ARG A 265 -3.12 -9.30 14.30
N ARG A 266 -4.10 -9.60 15.15
CA ARG A 266 -5.11 -8.62 15.57
C ARG A 266 -4.49 -7.50 16.40
N ASN A 267 -5.07 -6.30 16.31
CA ASN A 267 -4.58 -5.08 16.96
C ASN A 267 -4.49 -5.13 18.50
N TYR A 268 -5.16 -6.08 19.15
CA TYR A 268 -5.03 -6.31 20.59
C TYR A 268 -3.85 -7.22 20.96
N ALA A 269 -3.16 -7.81 19.98
CA ALA A 269 -1.88 -8.47 20.19
C ALA A 269 -0.83 -7.43 20.60
N TRP A 270 0.26 -7.90 21.20
CA TRP A 270 1.31 -7.02 21.69
C TRP A 270 1.86 -6.13 20.57
N ASN A 271 2.10 -4.85 20.89
CA ASN A 271 2.55 -3.84 19.94
C ASN A 271 1.64 -3.71 18.70
N GLY A 272 0.32 -3.82 18.89
CA GLY A 272 -0.66 -3.76 17.80
C GLY A 272 -0.64 -4.99 16.89
N GLY A 273 0.14 -6.03 17.21
CA GLY A 273 0.38 -7.17 16.34
C GLY A 273 1.48 -6.95 15.30
N TRP A 274 2.16 -5.79 15.32
CA TRP A 274 3.25 -5.47 14.39
C TRP A 274 4.59 -6.10 14.78
N LEU A 275 4.82 -6.41 16.05
CA LEU A 275 6.03 -7.10 16.50
C LEU A 275 5.68 -8.45 17.14
N TRP A 276 6.65 -9.36 17.13
CA TRP A 276 6.41 -10.71 17.63
C TRP A 276 6.44 -10.77 19.15
N LYS A 277 5.49 -11.51 19.73
CA LYS A 277 5.50 -11.97 21.12
C LYS A 277 5.11 -13.45 21.19
N ALA A 278 5.77 -14.19 22.09
CA ALA A 278 5.50 -15.62 22.28
C ALA A 278 4.05 -15.86 22.73
N GLY A 279 3.41 -16.89 22.17
CA GLY A 279 2.07 -17.34 22.58
C GLY A 279 0.90 -16.63 21.88
N GLU A 280 1.16 -15.73 20.94
CA GLU A 280 0.11 -14.97 20.25
C GLU A 280 -0.38 -15.59 18.94
N ASP A 281 0.05 -16.80 18.57
CA ASP A 281 -0.34 -17.46 17.28
C ASP A 281 -1.86 -17.60 17.13
N LYS A 282 -2.58 -17.67 18.25
CA LYS A 282 -4.04 -17.63 18.31
C LYS A 282 -4.64 -16.33 17.76
N ASP A 283 -3.86 -15.26 17.68
CA ASP A 283 -4.30 -13.92 17.30
C ASP A 283 -4.09 -13.64 15.80
N LEU A 284 -3.58 -14.62 15.04
CA LEU A 284 -3.44 -14.55 13.58
C LEU A 284 -4.79 -14.39 12.89
N PHE A 285 -4.81 -13.58 11.82
CA PHE A 285 -5.93 -13.57 10.89
C PHE A 285 -6.01 -14.89 10.11
N SER A 286 -7.23 -15.38 9.90
CA SER A 286 -7.49 -16.51 9.00
C SER A 286 -7.37 -16.09 7.54
N VAL A 287 -7.15 -17.06 6.65
CA VAL A 287 -7.13 -16.83 5.19
C VAL A 287 -8.44 -16.18 4.70
N LYS A 288 -9.58 -16.50 5.33
CA LYS A 288 -10.88 -15.89 5.00
C LYS A 288 -10.87 -14.39 5.29
N GLU A 289 -10.40 -14.00 6.47
CA GLU A 289 -10.29 -12.59 6.87
C GLU A 289 -9.28 -11.85 5.97
N LEU A 290 -8.15 -12.48 5.63
CA LEU A 290 -7.16 -11.90 4.71
C LEU A 290 -7.71 -11.72 3.29
N MET A 291 -8.53 -12.65 2.79
CA MET A 291 -9.24 -12.48 1.52
C MET A 291 -10.24 -11.32 1.56
N GLU A 292 -10.94 -11.14 2.68
CA GLU A 292 -11.82 -9.99 2.86
C GLU A 292 -11.04 -8.68 2.84
N LYS A 293 -9.90 -8.61 3.51
CA LYS A 293 -8.98 -7.47 3.45
C LYS A 293 -8.48 -7.22 2.03
N TYR A 294 -8.13 -8.25 1.26
CA TYR A 294 -7.75 -8.11 -0.16
C TYR A 294 -8.87 -7.49 -1.01
N TYR A 295 -10.13 -7.93 -0.85
CA TYR A 295 -11.26 -7.32 -1.55
C TYR A 295 -11.51 -5.87 -1.12
N LYS A 296 -11.22 -5.54 0.15
CA LYS A 296 -11.40 -4.20 0.74
C LYS A 296 -10.15 -3.32 0.69
N SER A 297 -9.10 -3.74 -0.02
CA SER A 297 -7.88 -2.96 -0.29
C SER A 297 -7.59 -2.96 -1.79
N VAL A 298 -6.94 -4.02 -2.29
CA VAL A 298 -6.68 -4.24 -3.74
C VAL A 298 -7.96 -4.17 -4.57
N GLY A 299 -9.07 -4.68 -4.04
CA GLY A 299 -10.38 -4.58 -4.69
C GLY A 299 -11.05 -3.19 -4.62
N ARG A 300 -10.43 -2.21 -3.95
CA ARG A 300 -10.89 -0.84 -3.74
C ARG A 300 -9.78 0.17 -4.04
N ASN A 301 -8.97 -0.05 -5.08
CA ASN A 301 -8.00 0.92 -5.57
C ASN A 301 -6.92 1.33 -4.54
N THR A 302 -6.47 0.41 -3.69
CA THR A 302 -5.30 0.59 -2.83
C THR A 302 -4.35 -0.59 -2.94
N ASN A 303 -3.08 -0.42 -2.58
CA ASN A 303 -2.24 -1.57 -2.28
C ASN A 303 -2.56 -2.13 -0.89
N MET A 304 -2.35 -3.44 -0.73
CA MET A 304 -2.40 -4.15 0.54
C MET A 304 -0.98 -4.38 1.06
N LEU A 305 -0.66 -3.79 2.22
CA LEU A 305 0.64 -3.97 2.88
C LEU A 305 0.48 -4.77 4.18
N VAL A 306 0.91 -6.03 4.19
CA VAL A 306 0.71 -6.90 5.35
C VAL A 306 1.94 -6.94 6.25
N GLY A 307 1.75 -6.69 7.55
CA GLY A 307 2.78 -6.79 8.57
C GLY A 307 3.21 -8.22 8.83
N MET A 308 4.47 -8.52 8.54
CA MET A 308 5.14 -9.76 8.88
C MET A 308 5.98 -9.56 10.15
N VAL A 309 5.88 -10.49 11.09
CA VAL A 309 6.67 -10.45 12.32
C VAL A 309 7.82 -11.46 12.28
N VAL A 310 8.95 -11.10 12.87
CA VAL A 310 10.12 -11.97 13.03
C VAL A 310 10.23 -12.40 14.49
N ASP A 311 10.37 -13.70 14.76
CA ASP A 311 10.56 -14.21 16.12
C ASP A 311 11.99 -14.05 16.63
N THR A 312 12.23 -14.38 17.90
CA THR A 312 13.56 -14.28 18.53
C THR A 312 14.60 -15.24 17.95
N SER A 313 14.20 -16.22 17.14
CA SER A 313 15.15 -17.04 16.38
C SER A 313 15.65 -16.33 15.12
N GLY A 314 14.96 -15.30 14.66
CA GLY A 314 15.24 -14.58 13.41
C GLY A 314 14.47 -15.11 12.20
N LEU A 315 13.37 -15.82 12.41
CA LEU A 315 12.54 -16.39 11.34
C LEU A 315 11.12 -15.81 11.41
N ILE A 316 10.42 -15.82 10.28
CA ILE A 316 8.96 -15.67 10.31
C ILE A 316 8.40 -16.95 10.95
N PRO A 317 7.55 -16.84 12.00
CA PRO A 317 7.06 -18.02 12.69
C PRO A 317 6.35 -18.98 11.73
N LYS A 318 6.41 -20.28 12.04
CA LYS A 318 5.86 -21.31 11.17
C LYS A 318 4.36 -21.12 10.92
N ALA A 319 3.59 -20.75 11.96
CA ALA A 319 2.16 -20.51 11.86
C ALA A 319 1.85 -19.39 10.84
N ASP A 320 2.52 -18.25 10.96
CA ASP A 320 2.41 -17.10 10.05
C ASP A 320 2.75 -17.52 8.62
N SER A 321 3.86 -18.24 8.42
CA SER A 321 4.29 -18.68 7.08
C SER A 321 3.28 -19.57 6.37
N LEU A 322 2.56 -20.43 7.11
CA LEU A 322 1.50 -21.28 6.57
C LEU A 322 0.26 -20.47 6.17
N VAL A 323 -0.07 -19.43 6.95
CA VAL A 323 -1.18 -18.51 6.62
C VAL A 323 -0.87 -17.74 5.34
N PHE A 324 0.35 -17.21 5.22
CA PHE A 324 0.80 -16.51 4.00
C PHE A 324 0.78 -17.42 2.77
N ASP A 325 1.34 -18.63 2.87
CA ASP A 325 1.28 -19.60 1.77
C ASP A 325 -0.16 -19.95 1.37
N SER A 326 -1.04 -20.15 2.36
CA SER A 326 -2.45 -20.44 2.12
C SER A 326 -3.21 -19.26 1.49
N LEU A 327 -2.86 -18.02 1.85
CA LEU A 327 -3.39 -16.81 1.21
C LEU A 327 -3.02 -16.77 -0.28
N GLY A 328 -1.75 -16.99 -0.62
CA GLY A 328 -1.31 -16.98 -2.02
C GLY A 328 -1.97 -18.08 -2.85
N HIS A 329 -2.11 -19.28 -2.30
CA HIS A 329 -2.89 -20.36 -2.92
C HIS A 329 -4.35 -19.95 -3.15
N ARG A 330 -4.99 -19.31 -2.17
CA ARG A 330 -6.37 -18.85 -2.27
C ARG A 330 -6.55 -17.76 -3.32
N LEU A 331 -5.67 -16.75 -3.36
CA LEU A 331 -5.68 -15.70 -4.38
C LEU A 331 -5.55 -16.30 -5.79
N LYS A 332 -4.60 -17.22 -5.98
CA LYS A 332 -4.42 -17.92 -7.25
C LYS A 332 -5.66 -18.74 -7.62
N GLN A 333 -6.25 -19.44 -6.67
CA GLN A 333 -7.46 -20.23 -6.90
C GLN A 333 -8.64 -19.37 -7.37
N VAL A 334 -8.83 -18.19 -6.77
CA VAL A 334 -9.95 -17.29 -7.09
C VAL A 334 -9.73 -16.61 -8.44
N PHE A 335 -8.54 -16.06 -8.69
CA PHE A 335 -8.35 -15.11 -9.80
C PHE A 335 -7.70 -15.67 -11.07
N SER A 336 -7.27 -16.94 -11.08
CA SER A 336 -6.57 -17.54 -12.23
C SER A 336 -7.45 -17.93 -13.41
N ALA A 337 -8.76 -18.15 -13.21
CA ALA A 337 -9.67 -18.66 -14.23
C ALA A 337 -10.96 -17.85 -14.29
N PRO A 338 -10.93 -16.61 -14.82
CA PRO A 338 -12.13 -15.81 -15.04
C PRO A 338 -13.10 -16.51 -16.02
N LEU A 339 -14.39 -16.32 -15.79
CA LEU A 339 -15.49 -16.81 -16.62
C LEU A 339 -15.56 -16.07 -17.98
N ALA A 340 -15.17 -14.79 -17.98
CA ALA A 340 -15.08 -13.95 -19.17
C ALA A 340 -14.05 -12.84 -18.95
N VAL A 341 -13.36 -12.42 -20.02
CA VAL A 341 -12.37 -11.32 -19.99
C VAL A 341 -12.51 -10.43 -21.22
N ARG A 342 -12.27 -9.14 -21.02
CA ARG A 342 -12.07 -8.13 -22.06
C ARG A 342 -10.90 -7.23 -21.62
N ASN A 343 -10.10 -6.75 -22.58
CA ASN A 343 -8.95 -5.88 -22.31
C ASN A 343 -8.92 -4.72 -23.31
N ASN A 344 -8.20 -3.66 -22.98
CA ASN A 344 -7.91 -2.53 -23.87
C ASN A 344 -9.17 -1.93 -24.52
N LEU A 345 -10.09 -1.44 -23.68
CA LEU A 345 -11.42 -0.96 -24.10
C LEU A 345 -11.50 0.56 -23.94
N THR A 346 -12.25 1.21 -24.84
CA THR A 346 -12.46 2.66 -24.81
C THR A 346 -13.93 3.07 -24.84
N GLN A 347 -14.83 2.09 -24.93
CA GLN A 347 -16.27 2.28 -24.99
C GLN A 347 -16.93 2.24 -23.61
N SER A 348 -18.03 2.96 -23.45
CA SER A 348 -18.82 3.01 -22.21
C SER A 348 -19.73 1.81 -22.02
N ILE A 349 -20.01 1.01 -23.06
CA ILE A 349 -20.81 -0.21 -22.97
C ILE A 349 -19.97 -1.40 -23.40
N ILE A 350 -19.78 -2.34 -22.49
CA ILE A 350 -18.92 -3.50 -22.68
C ILE A 350 -19.74 -4.76 -22.45
N GLU A 351 -20.05 -5.46 -23.54
CA GLU A 351 -20.77 -6.73 -23.50
C GLU A 351 -19.80 -7.92 -23.56
N PHE A 352 -20.07 -8.92 -22.72
CA PHE A 352 -19.28 -10.14 -22.64
C PHE A 352 -20.14 -11.34 -22.24
N GLY A 353 -19.70 -12.52 -22.66
CA GLY A 353 -20.44 -13.76 -22.47
C GLY A 353 -19.74 -14.71 -21.50
N ASN A 354 -20.49 -15.29 -20.57
CA ASN A 354 -20.07 -16.40 -19.71
C ASN A 354 -20.59 -17.72 -20.30
N LYS A 355 -19.70 -18.45 -20.97
CA LYS A 355 -20.04 -19.74 -21.62
C LYS A 355 -19.71 -20.96 -20.77
N THR A 356 -19.35 -20.77 -19.50
CA THR A 356 -18.83 -21.84 -18.65
C THR A 356 -19.91 -22.64 -17.93
N GLY A 357 -21.15 -22.14 -17.91
CA GLY A 357 -22.25 -22.69 -17.10
C GLY A 357 -22.12 -22.44 -15.59
N LYS A 358 -21.07 -21.74 -15.13
CA LYS A 358 -20.88 -21.40 -13.72
C LYS A 358 -21.56 -20.07 -13.39
N ALA A 359 -22.11 -19.96 -12.18
CA ALA A 359 -22.61 -18.69 -11.65
C ALA A 359 -21.45 -17.71 -11.45
N ALA A 360 -21.63 -16.46 -11.87
CA ALA A 360 -20.69 -15.38 -11.55
C ALA A 360 -21.05 -14.76 -10.20
N SER A 361 -20.04 -14.37 -9.44
CA SER A 361 -20.19 -13.71 -8.14
C SER A 361 -19.30 -12.49 -7.98
N GLN A 362 -18.41 -12.22 -8.95
CA GLN A 362 -17.51 -11.09 -8.88
C GLN A 362 -17.24 -10.47 -10.25
N ILE A 363 -17.00 -9.16 -10.25
CA ILE A 363 -16.46 -8.42 -11.38
C ILE A 363 -15.16 -7.74 -10.96
N MET A 364 -14.14 -7.84 -11.80
CA MET A 364 -12.92 -7.05 -11.73
C MET A 364 -12.95 -6.02 -12.87
N ILE A 365 -12.68 -4.76 -12.55
CA ILE A 365 -12.52 -3.66 -13.51
C ILE A 365 -11.19 -2.97 -13.20
N MET A 366 -10.41 -2.65 -14.22
CA MET A 366 -9.12 -1.96 -14.10
C MET A 366 -9.05 -0.87 -15.16
N GLU A 367 -8.81 0.37 -14.74
CA GLU A 367 -8.45 1.45 -15.65
C GLU A 367 -6.96 1.35 -16.02
N ASP A 368 -6.61 1.98 -17.14
CA ASP A 368 -5.23 2.22 -17.53
C ASP A 368 -4.77 3.55 -16.93
N LEU A 369 -3.96 3.46 -15.87
CA LEU A 369 -3.55 4.60 -15.08
C LEU A 369 -2.63 5.57 -15.83
N GLU A 370 -2.05 5.18 -16.97
CA GLU A 370 -1.35 6.14 -17.86
C GLU A 370 -2.26 7.28 -18.32
N TYR A 371 -3.58 7.03 -18.35
CA TYR A 371 -4.61 7.98 -18.73
C TYR A 371 -5.40 8.53 -17.53
N GLY A 372 -5.01 8.17 -16.31
CA GLY A 372 -5.65 8.60 -15.06
C GLY A 372 -6.82 7.72 -14.60
N GLU A 373 -7.49 8.18 -13.56
CA GLU A 373 -8.70 7.57 -13.00
C GLU A 373 -9.93 8.37 -13.47
N ASN A 374 -10.69 7.80 -14.40
CA ASN A 374 -11.71 8.51 -15.15
C ASN A 374 -13.13 7.99 -14.93
N ILE A 375 -13.32 6.73 -14.54
CA ILE A 375 -14.65 6.17 -14.26
C ILE A 375 -15.20 6.79 -12.96
N LEU A 376 -16.33 7.49 -13.08
CA LEU A 376 -17.05 8.07 -11.94
C LEU A 376 -18.24 7.22 -11.49
N ALA A 377 -18.85 6.46 -12.39
CA ALA A 377 -19.94 5.55 -12.07
C ALA A 377 -20.06 4.41 -13.08
N TYR A 378 -20.50 3.23 -12.63
CA TYR A 378 -20.81 2.09 -13.48
C TYR A 378 -22.00 1.25 -12.97
N SER A 379 -22.61 0.50 -13.89
CA SER A 379 -23.64 -0.51 -13.63
C SER A 379 -23.25 -1.82 -14.33
N LEU A 380 -23.17 -2.91 -13.59
CA LEU A 380 -23.04 -4.27 -14.09
C LEU A 380 -24.42 -4.89 -14.22
N GLN A 381 -24.73 -5.42 -15.41
CA GLN A 381 -26.00 -6.03 -15.73
C GLN A 381 -25.82 -7.44 -16.27
N ALA A 382 -26.80 -8.30 -16.00
CA ALA A 382 -26.91 -9.64 -16.55
C ALA A 382 -28.24 -9.80 -17.29
N MET A 383 -28.24 -10.51 -18.41
CA MET A 383 -29.47 -10.87 -19.10
C MET A 383 -30.17 -11.99 -18.33
N MET A 384 -31.40 -11.75 -17.89
CA MET A 384 -32.22 -12.71 -17.16
C MET A 384 -33.60 -12.83 -17.80
N GLY A 385 -33.83 -13.92 -18.54
CA GLY A 385 -34.93 -13.99 -19.51
C GLY A 385 -34.65 -13.04 -20.67
N ASP A 386 -35.62 -12.22 -21.05
CA ASP A 386 -35.48 -11.24 -22.15
C ASP A 386 -35.18 -9.82 -21.67
N LYS A 387 -34.64 -9.67 -20.45
CA LYS A 387 -34.38 -8.36 -19.84
C LYS A 387 -33.01 -8.29 -19.19
N TRP A 388 -32.32 -7.19 -19.44
CA TRP A 388 -31.16 -6.78 -18.65
C TRP A 388 -31.60 -6.41 -17.24
N LYS A 389 -30.99 -7.03 -16.24
CA LYS A 389 -31.17 -6.70 -14.82
C LYS A 389 -29.86 -6.25 -14.22
N GLU A 390 -29.92 -5.19 -13.43
CA GLU A 390 -28.80 -4.71 -12.66
C GLU A 390 -28.42 -5.71 -11.57
N VAL A 391 -27.13 -6.03 -11.51
CA VAL A 391 -26.53 -6.95 -10.55
C VAL A 391 -25.71 -6.19 -9.51
N ALA A 392 -25.02 -5.14 -9.95
CA ALA A 392 -24.18 -4.31 -9.08
C ALA A 392 -23.96 -2.92 -9.68
N THR A 393 -23.74 -1.93 -8.84
CA THR A 393 -23.31 -0.57 -9.22
C THR A 393 -22.09 -0.14 -8.43
N GLY A 394 -21.36 0.83 -8.92
CA GLY A 394 -20.23 1.43 -8.22
C GLY A 394 -19.83 2.76 -8.80
N GLU A 395 -18.81 3.34 -8.19
CA GLU A 395 -18.22 4.64 -8.51
C GLU A 395 -16.77 4.45 -8.96
N SER A 396 -15.80 4.73 -8.08
CA SER A 396 -14.38 4.66 -8.39
C SER A 396 -13.94 3.26 -8.84
N VAL A 397 -13.01 3.24 -9.80
CA VAL A 397 -12.32 2.04 -10.28
C VAL A 397 -10.81 2.15 -10.08
N GLY A 398 -10.16 3.09 -10.77
CA GLY A 398 -8.72 3.30 -10.70
C GLY A 398 -7.93 2.06 -11.10
N HIS A 399 -6.86 1.76 -10.35
CA HIS A 399 -5.98 0.63 -10.62
C HIS A 399 -6.76 -0.68 -10.74
N LYS A 400 -7.62 -0.94 -9.76
CA LYS A 400 -8.44 -2.14 -9.69
C LYS A 400 -9.64 -1.97 -8.75
N ARG A 401 -10.81 -2.34 -9.27
CA ARG A 401 -12.02 -2.60 -8.52
C ARG A 401 -12.36 -4.09 -8.59
N ILE A 402 -12.54 -4.74 -7.44
CA ILE A 402 -13.13 -6.08 -7.35
C ILE A 402 -14.42 -5.97 -6.54
N GLN A 403 -15.55 -6.15 -7.20
CA GLN A 403 -16.87 -6.10 -6.56
C GLN A 403 -17.49 -7.49 -6.52
N THR A 404 -17.86 -7.91 -5.32
CA THR A 404 -18.59 -9.16 -5.07
C THR A 404 -20.09 -8.91 -5.03
N PHE A 405 -20.88 -9.89 -5.46
CA PHE A 405 -22.35 -9.89 -5.42
C PHE A 405 -22.88 -11.32 -5.25
N SER A 406 -24.17 -11.45 -4.94
CA SER A 406 -24.83 -12.76 -4.85
C SER A 406 -24.67 -13.54 -6.16
N PRO A 407 -24.35 -14.85 -6.15
CA PRO A 407 -24.12 -15.61 -7.38
C PRO A 407 -25.28 -15.52 -8.39
N VAL A 408 -24.97 -15.19 -9.65
CA VAL A 408 -25.93 -15.05 -10.76
C VAL A 408 -25.58 -16.01 -11.89
N ASN A 409 -26.56 -16.80 -12.32
CA ASN A 409 -26.48 -17.63 -13.52
C ASN A 409 -26.99 -16.82 -14.72
N ALA A 410 -26.08 -16.36 -15.56
CA ALA A 410 -26.42 -15.68 -16.82
C ALA A 410 -25.29 -15.88 -17.84
N GLU A 411 -25.67 -16.04 -19.10
CA GLU A 411 -24.72 -16.17 -20.20
C GLU A 411 -24.28 -14.83 -20.77
N GLN A 412 -25.13 -13.80 -20.73
CA GLN A 412 -24.84 -12.47 -21.28
C GLN A 412 -24.73 -11.45 -20.17
N TRP A 413 -23.65 -10.67 -20.22
CA TRP A 413 -23.29 -9.66 -19.25
C TRP A 413 -22.95 -8.36 -19.95
N ARG A 414 -23.21 -7.25 -19.28
CA ARG A 414 -22.90 -5.91 -19.76
C ARG A 414 -22.43 -5.03 -18.63
N LEU A 415 -21.23 -4.47 -18.77
CA LEU A 415 -20.76 -3.37 -17.94
C LEU A 415 -21.08 -2.06 -18.66
N MET A 416 -21.77 -1.15 -17.98
CA MET A 416 -22.07 0.19 -18.45
C MET A 416 -21.33 1.20 -17.60
N ILE A 417 -20.49 2.02 -18.20
CA ILE A 417 -19.92 3.21 -17.58
C ILE A 417 -20.96 4.32 -17.71
N THR A 418 -21.50 4.74 -16.57
CA THR A 418 -22.62 5.67 -16.47
C THR A 418 -22.20 7.09 -16.08
N GLY A 419 -20.95 7.26 -15.65
CA GLY A 419 -20.32 8.57 -15.45
C GLY A 419 -18.81 8.48 -15.61
N ASN A 420 -18.20 9.51 -16.20
CA ASN A 420 -16.75 9.61 -16.39
C ASN A 420 -16.26 11.06 -16.42
N ALA A 421 -15.04 11.30 -15.93
CA ALA A 421 -14.38 12.59 -15.89
C ALA A 421 -13.52 12.88 -17.15
N GLY A 422 -13.25 11.86 -17.97
CA GLY A 422 -12.38 11.95 -19.14
C GLY A 422 -12.52 10.75 -20.08
N PRO A 423 -11.71 10.66 -21.15
CA PRO A 423 -11.71 9.54 -22.08
C PRO A 423 -11.56 8.19 -21.34
N LEU A 424 -12.30 7.17 -21.78
CA LEU A 424 -12.25 5.86 -21.15
C LEU A 424 -11.05 5.07 -21.69
N HIS A 425 -10.21 4.61 -20.77
CA HIS A 425 -9.13 3.68 -21.03
C HIS A 425 -9.22 2.56 -20.00
N ILE A 426 -9.93 1.50 -20.35
CA ILE A 426 -10.18 0.36 -19.46
C ILE A 426 -9.20 -0.74 -19.85
N ARG A 427 -8.18 -0.92 -19.01
CA ARG A 427 -7.15 -1.94 -19.16
C ARG A 427 -7.75 -3.35 -19.18
N LYS A 428 -8.66 -3.66 -18.25
CA LYS A 428 -9.21 -5.00 -18.10
C LYS A 428 -10.58 -5.01 -17.43
N VAL A 429 -11.44 -5.90 -17.91
CA VAL A 429 -12.68 -6.34 -17.25
C VAL A 429 -12.68 -7.86 -17.19
N ALA A 430 -12.94 -8.44 -16.02
CA ALA A 430 -13.00 -9.89 -15.83
C ALA A 430 -14.11 -10.31 -14.88
N LEU A 431 -14.91 -11.28 -15.29
CA LEU A 431 -16.02 -11.85 -14.51
C LEU A 431 -15.56 -13.17 -13.86
N TYR A 432 -15.93 -13.42 -12.60
CA TYR A 432 -15.52 -14.61 -11.83
C TYR A 432 -16.69 -15.31 -11.15
#